data_AF-A0A662KKP9-F1
#
_entry.id   AF-A0A662KKP9-F1
#
_cell.length_a   1.000
_cell.length_b   1.000
_cell.length_c   1.000
_cell.angle_alpha   90.00
_cell.angle_beta   90.00
_cell.angle_gamma   90.00
#
_symmetry.space_group_name_H-M   'P 1'
#
loop_
_entity.id
_entity.type
_entity.pdbx_description
1 polymer ?
#
loop_
_entity_poly.entity_id
_entity_poly.type
_entity_poly.pdbx_seq_one_letter_code
_entity_poly.pdbx_strand_id
1 'polypeptide(L)'
;MLAKDFSIMPQVRKNRFLAATYSFLVWGLGEMYAGVTNLKIGLGVVLMILWAIYLATYFILGFHPLIFALIYILVGCILAIDSYRDADSFNVKIEIEEAKRHAPNRCPNCGAEIKGNPRFCPNCGYKLVI
;
A
#
# COMPACT_ATOMS: atom_id res chain seq x y z
N MET A 1 -20.12 27.50 -3.63
CA MET A 1 -18.68 27.50 -3.98
C MET A 1 -17.78 27.01 -2.84
N LEU A 2 -18.20 26.04 -2.01
CA LEU A 2 -17.41 25.58 -0.86
C LEU A 2 -17.66 24.09 -0.56
N ALA A 3 -17.22 23.19 -1.45
CA ALA A 3 -17.33 21.74 -1.20
C ALA A 3 -16.32 20.86 -1.97
N LYS A 4 -15.21 21.42 -2.49
CA LYS A 4 -14.21 20.61 -3.20
C LYS A 4 -12.84 20.52 -2.53
N ASP A 5 -12.58 21.33 -1.51
CA ASP A 5 -11.30 21.33 -0.79
C ASP A 5 -11.35 20.58 0.55
N PHE A 6 -12.47 19.91 0.87
CA PHE A 6 -12.52 19.02 2.02
C PHE A 6 -11.84 17.69 1.69
N SER A 7 -10.58 17.62 2.09
CA SER A 7 -9.90 16.40 2.56
C SER A 7 -9.75 15.25 1.57
N ILE A 8 -8.90 15.42 0.56
CA ILE A 8 -8.03 14.29 0.20
C ILE A 8 -6.74 14.52 0.96
N MET A 9 -6.64 13.97 2.16
CA MET A 9 -5.34 13.94 2.85
C MET A 9 -4.34 13.32 1.87
N PRO A 10 -3.15 13.93 1.66
CA PRO A 10 -2.12 13.34 0.84
C PRO A 10 -1.84 11.95 1.40
N GLN A 11 -2.08 10.92 0.59
CA GLN A 11 -1.85 9.54 1.00
C GLN A 11 -0.35 9.40 1.25
N VAL A 12 0.01 9.24 2.53
CA VAL A 12 1.42 9.21 2.93
C VAL A 12 2.04 7.92 2.39
N ARG A 13 3.13 8.06 1.62
CA ARG A 13 3.89 6.91 1.12
C ARG A 13 4.30 6.01 2.28
N LYS A 14 4.04 4.70 2.14
CA LYS A 14 4.37 3.71 3.16
C LYS A 14 5.80 3.22 2.96
N ASN A 15 6.54 3.03 4.06
CA ASN A 15 7.90 2.53 3.99
C ASN A 15 7.90 1.01 3.76
N ARG A 16 8.31 0.59 2.57
CA ARG A 16 8.34 -0.82 2.12
C ARG A 16 9.22 -1.72 2.99
N PHE A 17 10.34 -1.20 3.51
CA PHE A 17 11.20 -1.94 4.42
C PHE A 17 10.51 -2.22 5.75
N LEU A 18 9.72 -1.26 6.23
CA LEU A 18 9.02 -1.38 7.50
C LEU A 18 7.91 -2.46 7.42
N ALA A 19 7.22 -2.53 6.28
CA ALA A 19 6.25 -3.60 6.00
C ALA A 19 6.90 -5.00 6.04
N ALA A 20 8.08 -5.13 5.43
CA ALA A 20 8.84 -6.39 5.40
C ALA A 20 9.35 -6.79 6.79
N THR A 21 9.89 -5.83 7.56
CA THR A 21 10.38 -6.10 8.92
C THR A 21 9.25 -6.53 9.85
N TYR A 22 8.07 -5.93 9.73
CA TYR A 22 6.91 -6.33 10.53
C TYR A 22 6.38 -7.72 10.18
N SER A 23 6.46 -8.15 8.91
CA SER A 23 6.14 -9.55 8.52
C SER A 23 7.08 -10.57 9.15
N PHE A 24 8.34 -10.20 9.43
CA PHE A 24 9.34 -11.09 10.02
C PHE A 24 9.22 -11.20 11.55
N LEU A 25 8.84 -10.10 12.21
CA LEU A 25 8.66 -10.05 13.66
C LEU A 25 7.44 -10.84 14.14
N VAL A 26 6.31 -10.68 13.46
CA VAL A 26 5.04 -11.33 13.80
C VAL A 26 4.31 -11.66 12.51
N TRP A 27 3.97 -12.92 12.32
CA TRP A 27 3.17 -13.34 11.17
C TRP A 27 1.86 -12.53 11.12
N GLY A 28 1.61 -11.87 10.00
CA GLY A 28 0.41 -11.05 9.76
C GLY A 28 0.55 -9.55 10.06
N LEU A 29 1.61 -9.12 10.75
CA LEU A 29 1.75 -7.71 11.16
C LEU A 29 2.14 -6.79 9.98
N GLY A 30 2.92 -7.31 9.04
CA GLY A 30 3.23 -6.60 7.79
C GLY A 30 2.03 -6.43 6.86
N GLU A 31 1.09 -7.39 6.82
CA GLU A 31 -0.15 -7.26 6.05
C GLU A 31 -1.09 -6.20 6.63
N MET A 32 -1.18 -6.12 7.96
CA MET A 32 -1.91 -5.04 8.64
C MET A 32 -1.30 -3.66 8.37
N TYR A 33 0.03 -3.56 8.33
CA TYR A 33 0.71 -2.29 7.99
C TYR A 33 0.48 -1.88 6.53
N ALA A 34 0.60 -2.83 5.59
CA ALA A 34 0.37 -2.59 4.17
C ALA A 34 -1.09 -2.19 3.90
N GLY A 35 -2.07 -2.81 4.57
CA GLY A 35 -3.45 -2.33 4.66
C GLY A 35 -4.12 -2.01 3.32
N VAL A 36 -3.75 -2.71 2.25
CA VAL A 36 -4.14 -2.36 0.87
C VAL A 36 -5.58 -2.80 0.58
N THR A 37 -6.01 -3.93 1.14
CA THR A 37 -7.37 -4.45 0.99
C THR A 37 -7.91 -4.99 2.33
N ASN A 38 -9.22 -4.85 2.53
CA ASN A 38 -9.88 -5.39 3.73
C ASN A 38 -9.68 -6.91 3.89
N LEU A 39 -9.57 -7.63 2.77
CA LEU A 39 -9.31 -9.06 2.75
C LEU A 39 -7.91 -9.40 3.29
N LYS A 40 -6.88 -8.65 2.90
CA LYS A 40 -5.50 -8.85 3.38
C LYS A 40 -5.35 -8.45 4.84
N ILE A 41 -6.06 -7.42 5.28
CA ILE A 41 -6.11 -7.07 6.72
C ILE A 41 -6.73 -8.23 7.52
N GLY A 42 -7.82 -8.82 7.02
CA GLY A 42 -8.44 -9.98 7.64
C GLY A 42 -7.51 -11.20 7.69
N LEU A 43 -6.80 -11.49 6.59
CA LEU A 43 -5.80 -12.55 6.53
C LEU A 43 -4.67 -12.32 7.55
N GLY A 44 -4.16 -11.10 7.63
CA GLY A 44 -3.13 -10.72 8.60
C GLY A 44 -3.56 -10.92 10.04
N VAL A 45 -4.81 -10.58 10.39
CA VAL A 45 -5.37 -10.82 11.74
C VAL A 45 -5.45 -12.32 12.04
N VAL A 46 -5.90 -13.15 11.09
CA VAL A 46 -5.96 -14.61 11.26
C VAL A 46 -4.57 -15.19 11.48
N LEU A 47 -3.59 -14.78 10.67
CA LEU A 47 -2.19 -15.23 10.81
C LEU A 47 -1.60 -14.81 12.16
N MET A 48 -1.93 -13.61 12.64
CA MET A 48 -1.51 -13.10 13.95
C MET A 48 -2.08 -13.94 15.10
N ILE A 49 -3.37 -14.31 15.02
CA ILE A 49 -4.02 -15.18 16.01
C ILE A 49 -3.38 -16.58 16.01
N LEU A 50 -3.18 -17.18 14.84
CA LEU A 50 -2.55 -18.50 14.71
C LEU A 50 -1.12 -18.50 15.28
N TRP A 51 -0.36 -17.44 15.03
CA TRP A 51 0.98 -17.27 15.57
C TRP A 51 0.98 -17.14 17.09
N ALA A 52 0.05 -16.38 17.67
CA ALA A 52 -0.10 -16.27 19.12
C ALA A 52 -0.50 -17.61 19.77
N ILE A 53 -1.41 -18.37 19.15
CA ILE A 53 -1.78 -19.72 19.60
C ILE A 53 -0.57 -20.65 19.56
N TYR A 54 0.22 -20.59 18.49
CA TYR A 54 1.45 -21.38 18.36
C TYR A 54 2.44 -21.09 19.49
N LEU A 55 2.71 -19.81 19.77
CA LEU A 55 3.59 -19.41 20.87
C LEU A 55 3.06 -19.85 22.24
N ALA A 56 1.75 -19.71 22.48
CA ALA A 56 1.14 -20.16 23.74
C ALA A 56 1.24 -21.68 23.90
N THR A 57 1.00 -22.43 22.83
CA THR A 57 1.09 -23.89 22.81
C THR A 57 2.54 -24.33 23.04
N TYR A 58 3.50 -23.68 22.41
CA TYR A 58 4.92 -23.93 22.64
C TYR A 58 5.32 -23.65 24.09
N PHE A 59 4.86 -22.54 24.67
CA PHE A 59 5.13 -22.19 26.07
C PHE A 59 4.59 -23.25 27.04
N ILE A 60 3.44 -23.86 26.73
CA ILE A 60 2.80 -24.90 27.56
C ILE A 60 3.48 -26.27 27.39
N LEU A 61 3.78 -26.69 26.16
CA LEU A 61 4.32 -28.03 25.87
C LEU A 61 5.86 -28.09 25.89
N GLY A 62 6.57 -26.96 25.93
CA GLY A 62 8.01 -26.89 26.15
C GLY A 62 8.90 -27.39 25.00
N PHE A 63 8.33 -27.85 23.88
CA PHE A 63 9.08 -28.38 22.73
C PHE A 63 8.81 -27.57 21.46
N HIS A 64 9.84 -26.92 20.91
CA HIS A 64 9.79 -26.29 19.60
C HIS A 64 10.54 -27.19 18.63
N PRO A 65 9.88 -27.87 17.69
CA PRO A 65 10.59 -28.65 16.71
C PRO A 65 11.32 -27.68 15.76
N LEU A 66 12.61 -27.93 15.51
CA LEU A 66 13.43 -27.15 14.56
C LEU A 66 12.77 -27.06 13.17
N ILE A 67 12.00 -28.09 12.80
CA ILE A 67 11.22 -28.16 11.56
C ILE A 67 10.21 -27.01 11.48
N PHE A 68 9.50 -26.69 12.55
CA PHE A 68 8.56 -25.57 12.55
C PHE A 68 9.29 -24.24 12.40
N ALA A 69 10.47 -24.08 13.01
CA ALA A 69 11.26 -22.85 12.86
C ALA A 69 11.67 -22.61 11.38
N LEU A 70 12.10 -23.65 10.67
CA LEU A 70 12.42 -23.56 9.25
C LEU A 70 11.19 -23.22 8.40
N ILE A 71 10.04 -23.83 8.69
CA ILE A 71 8.77 -23.54 8.00
C ILE A 71 8.33 -22.10 8.26
N TYR A 72 8.43 -21.60 9.50
CA TYR A 72 8.11 -20.22 9.84
C TYR A 72 8.99 -19.21 9.12
N ILE A 73 10.29 -19.50 9.02
CA ILE A 73 11.23 -18.65 8.28
C ILE A 73 10.86 -18.62 6.79
N LEU A 74 10.61 -19.78 6.17
CA LEU A 74 10.26 -19.86 4.74
C LEU A 74 8.96 -19.10 4.43
N VAL A 75 7.90 -19.34 5.19
CA VAL A 75 6.62 -18.65 4.98
C VAL A 75 6.71 -17.18 5.37
N GLY A 76 7.48 -16.83 6.41
CA GLY A 76 7.76 -15.44 6.77
C GLY A 76 8.45 -14.67 5.63
N CYS A 77 9.41 -15.30 4.95
CA CYS A 77 10.03 -14.72 3.76
C CYS A 77 9.02 -14.53 2.61
N ILE A 78 8.14 -15.51 2.37
CA ILE A 78 7.09 -15.41 1.33
C ILE A 78 6.15 -14.24 1.63
N LEU A 79 5.63 -14.16 2.86
CA LEU A 79 4.72 -13.09 3.29
C LEU A 79 5.39 -11.71 3.30
N ALA A 80 6.70 -11.64 3.58
CA ALA A 80 7.47 -10.41 3.51
C ALA A 80 7.62 -9.90 2.07
N ILE A 81 7.80 -10.81 1.09
CA ILE A 81 7.85 -10.45 -0.32
C ILE A 81 6.50 -9.90 -0.79
N ASP A 82 5.40 -10.56 -0.38
CA ASP A 82 4.05 -10.12 -0.74
C ASP A 82 3.70 -8.76 -0.12
N SER A 83 4.02 -8.54 1.16
CA SER A 83 3.77 -7.26 1.83
C SER A 83 4.62 -6.11 1.24
N TYR A 84 5.86 -6.41 0.84
CA TYR A 84 6.73 -5.46 0.13
C TYR A 84 6.11 -5.04 -1.20
N ARG A 85 5.67 -6.02 -2.02
CA ARG A 85 5.05 -5.77 -3.32
C ARG A 85 3.77 -4.96 -3.20
N ASP A 86 2.96 -5.25 -2.17
CA ASP A 86 1.75 -4.49 -1.88
C ASP A 86 2.04 -3.03 -1.54
N ALA A 87 3.01 -2.78 -0.66
CA ALA A 87 3.41 -1.42 -0.29
C ALA A 87 3.93 -0.63 -1.50
N ASP A 88 4.70 -1.27 -2.38
CA ASP A 88 5.20 -0.65 -3.61
C ASP A 88 4.06 -0.31 -4.58
N SER A 89 3.12 -1.24 -4.80
CA SER A 89 1.96 -1.01 -5.66
C SER A 89 1.08 0.15 -5.19
N PHE A 90 0.96 0.34 -3.87
CA PHE A 90 0.24 1.46 -3.28
C PHE A 90 0.97 2.78 -3.49
N ASN A 91 2.29 2.80 -3.27
CA ASN A 91 3.11 3.98 -3.51
C ASN A 91 3.08 4.43 -4.98
N VAL A 92 3.10 3.50 -5.93
CA VAL A 92 2.97 3.79 -7.37
C VAL A 92 1.60 4.39 -7.71
N LYS A 93 0.51 3.88 -7.12
CA LYS A 93 -0.83 4.46 -7.31
C LYS A 93 -0.89 5.91 -6.84
N ILE A 94 -0.29 6.21 -5.68
CA ILE A 94 -0.23 7.57 -5.14
C ILE A 94 0.55 8.49 -6.10
N GLU A 95 1.70 8.06 -6.60
CA GLU A 95 2.51 8.85 -7.52
C GLU A 95 1.74 9.20 -8.81
N ILE A 96 0.98 8.25 -9.36
CA ILE A 96 0.12 8.50 -10.53
C ILE A 96 -1.00 9.50 -10.20
N GLU A 97 -1.64 9.38 -9.03
CA GLU A 97 -2.67 10.33 -8.59
C GLU A 97 -2.11 11.73 -8.35
N GLU A 98 -0.93 11.84 -7.77
CA GLU A 98 -0.20 13.10 -7.60
C GLU A 98 0.19 13.70 -8.95
N ALA A 99 0.74 12.92 -9.87
CA ALA A 99 1.08 13.37 -11.23
C ALA A 99 -0.15 13.87 -12.00
N LYS A 100 -1.31 13.20 -11.85
CA LYS A 100 -2.59 13.68 -12.40
C LYS A 100 -3.06 14.99 -11.76
N ARG A 101 -2.90 15.15 -10.45
CA ARG A 101 -3.21 16.40 -9.75
C ARG A 101 -2.29 17.56 -10.14
N HIS A 102 -1.04 17.25 -10.47
CA HIS A 102 -0.02 18.22 -10.90
C HIS A 102 0.13 18.35 -12.41
N ALA A 103 -0.83 17.81 -13.19
CA ALA A 103 -0.83 17.98 -14.64
C ALA A 103 -0.76 19.48 -14.99
N PRO A 104 0.04 19.87 -16.01
CA PRO A 104 0.38 21.26 -16.24
C PRO A 104 -0.88 22.09 -16.50
N ASN A 105 -1.00 23.20 -15.76
CA ASN A 105 -2.04 24.22 -15.97
C ASN A 105 -1.88 24.96 -17.32
N ARG A 106 -1.10 24.46 -18.28
CA ARG A 106 -0.88 25.08 -19.58
C ARG A 106 -0.98 24.05 -20.68
N CYS A 107 -1.65 24.43 -21.76
CA CYS A 107 -1.78 23.57 -22.93
C CYS A 107 -0.41 23.41 -23.62
N PRO A 108 0.05 22.18 -23.93
CA PRO A 108 1.31 21.98 -24.65
C PRO A 108 1.28 22.50 -26.09
N ASN A 109 0.09 22.69 -26.68
CA ASN A 109 -0.06 23.15 -28.07
C ASN A 109 -0.11 24.68 -28.19
N CYS A 110 -0.87 25.37 -27.31
CA CYS A 110 -1.07 26.82 -27.42
C CYS A 110 -0.50 27.63 -26.24
N GLY A 111 0.04 26.98 -25.21
CA GLY A 111 0.56 27.64 -24.01
C GLY A 111 -0.51 28.29 -23.11
N ALA A 112 -1.79 28.25 -23.50
CA ALA A 112 -2.88 28.88 -22.77
C ALA A 112 -3.08 28.23 -21.40
N GLU A 113 -3.36 29.07 -20.39
CA GLU A 113 -3.65 28.58 -19.05
C GLU A 113 -4.98 27.82 -19.01
N ILE A 114 -4.89 26.57 -18.57
CA ILE A 114 -6.01 25.66 -18.40
C ILE A 114 -6.41 25.72 -16.92
N LYS A 115 -7.61 26.25 -16.65
CA LYS A 115 -8.20 26.22 -15.31
C LYS A 115 -9.08 24.98 -15.16
N GLY A 116 -8.75 24.10 -14.22
CA GLY A 116 -9.51 22.88 -13.91
C GLY A 116 -9.06 21.65 -14.69
N ASN A 117 -9.97 20.69 -14.90
CA ASN A 117 -9.69 19.42 -15.59
C ASN A 117 -10.51 19.24 -16.90
N PRO A 118 -10.36 20.10 -17.91
CA PRO A 118 -11.12 19.97 -19.16
C PRO A 118 -10.49 18.94 -20.10
N ARG A 119 -11.31 18.04 -20.67
CA ARG A 119 -10.87 17.03 -21.67
C ARG A 119 -10.35 17.62 -22.98
N PHE A 120 -10.68 18.88 -23.25
CA PHE A 120 -10.27 19.63 -24.45
C PHE A 120 -9.86 21.04 -24.04
N CYS A 121 -8.80 21.56 -24.67
CA CYS A 121 -8.39 22.93 -24.44
C CYS A 121 -9.46 23.90 -25.00
N PRO A 122 -10.01 24.82 -24.19
CA PRO A 122 -11.05 25.76 -24.65
C PRO A 122 -10.54 26.77 -25.69
N ASN A 123 -9.23 26.94 -25.84
CA ASN A 123 -8.64 27.90 -26.77
C ASN A 123 -8.26 27.28 -28.14
N CYS A 124 -7.67 26.07 -28.14
CA CYS A 124 -7.16 25.45 -29.37
C CYS A 124 -7.86 24.14 -29.76
N GLY A 125 -8.82 23.65 -28.96
CA GLY A 125 -9.50 22.37 -29.22
C GLY A 125 -8.62 21.12 -29.04
N TYR A 126 -7.36 21.28 -28.65
CA TYR A 126 -6.44 20.16 -28.43
C TYR A 126 -6.98 19.22 -27.35
N LYS A 127 -7.00 17.92 -27.63
CA LYS A 127 -7.44 16.89 -26.68
C LYS A 127 -6.41 16.79 -25.56
N LEU A 128 -6.81 17.18 -24.36
CA LEU A 128 -5.97 17.09 -23.17
C LEU A 128 -6.19 15.69 -22.57
N VAL A 129 -5.11 14.93 -22.46
CA VAL A 129 -5.12 13.65 -21.75
C VAL A 129 -4.71 13.95 -20.31
N ILE A 130 -5.70 14.15 -19.44
CA ILE A 130 -5.55 14.40 -18.00
C ILE A 130 -6.16 13.23 -17.23
#